data_AF-A0A9D5P9G5-F1
#
_entry.id   AF-A0A9D5P9G5-F1
#
_cell.length_a   1.000
_cell.length_b   1.000
_cell.length_c   1.000
_cell.angle_alpha   90.00
_cell.angle_beta   90.00
_cell.angle_gamma   90.00
#
_symmetry.space_group_name_H-M   'P 1'
#
loop_
_entity.id
_entity.type
_entity.pdbx_description
1 polymer ?
#
loop_
_entity_poly.entity_id
_entity_poly.type
_entity_poly.pdbx_seq_one_letter_code
_entity_poly.pdbx_strand_id
1 'polypeptide(L)'
;MEIVNTADGFLLLWQRLESTRQLLAGQCRRFCVRNIMRVWFPRGALPKLRGKELTFDDLVWRVCRCASPDGEILGWNELPPPSLCPRPHRELLRALVQVALGIGHNQVNLSALDAAYVKAFPSSTPLNVEKKRR
;
A
#
# COMPACT_ATOMS: atom_id res chain seq x y z
N MET A 1 -13.72 -1.13 -4.24
CA MET A 1 -12.99 -1.51 -3.01
C MET A 1 -13.17 -0.38 -2.02
N GLU A 2 -13.58 -0.66 -0.80
CA GLU A 2 -13.66 0.36 0.25
C GLU A 2 -12.32 0.41 1.00
N ILE A 3 -11.76 1.61 1.14
CA ILE A 3 -10.53 1.84 1.90
C ILE A 3 -10.93 2.61 3.15
N VAL A 4 -10.60 2.05 4.31
CA VAL A 4 -10.94 2.62 5.61
C VAL A 4 -9.70 2.68 6.51
N ASN A 5 -9.61 3.71 7.33
CA ASN A 5 -8.49 3.94 8.26
C ASN A 5 -8.69 3.16 9.58
N THR A 6 -8.95 1.85 9.49
CA THR A 6 -9.24 0.97 10.64
C THR A 6 -8.42 -0.32 10.57
N ALA A 7 -8.28 -1.01 11.71
CA ALA A 7 -7.50 -2.24 11.80
C ALA A 7 -7.96 -3.33 10.81
N ASP A 8 -9.28 -3.53 10.67
CA ASP A 8 -9.84 -4.51 9.74
C ASP A 8 -9.63 -4.11 8.28
N GLY A 9 -9.76 -2.81 7.97
CA GLY A 9 -9.44 -2.29 6.64
C GLY A 9 -7.98 -2.52 6.27
N PHE A 10 -7.06 -2.30 7.21
CA PHE A 10 -5.64 -2.56 7.00
C PHE A 10 -5.33 -4.05 6.83
N LEU A 11 -5.99 -4.93 7.56
CA LEU A 11 -5.82 -6.37 7.41
C LEU A 11 -6.22 -6.83 6.00
N LEU A 12 -7.37 -6.36 5.51
CA LEU A 12 -7.84 -6.63 4.15
C LEU A 12 -6.87 -6.08 3.10
N LEU A 13 -6.33 -4.88 3.31
CA LEU A 13 -5.33 -4.27 2.43
C LEU A 13 -4.05 -5.12 2.32
N TRP A 14 -3.53 -5.59 3.46
CA TRP A 14 -2.35 -6.45 3.50
C TRP A 14 -2.58 -7.79 2.81
N GLN A 15 -3.69 -8.47 3.12
CA GLN A 15 -4.04 -9.74 2.49
C GLN A 15 -4.19 -9.59 0.99
N ARG A 16 -4.87 -8.53 0.55
CA ARG A 16 -5.08 -8.25 -0.87
C ARG A 16 -3.78 -7.94 -1.59
N LEU A 17 -2.82 -7.29 -0.93
CA LEU A 17 -1.49 -7.03 -1.48
C LEU A 17 -0.76 -8.34 -1.78
N GLU A 18 -0.82 -9.30 -0.86
CA GLU A 18 -0.25 -10.63 -1.09
C GLU A 18 -0.98 -11.39 -2.20
N SER A 19 -2.31 -11.40 -2.20
CA SER A 19 -3.07 -12.05 -3.28
C SER A 19 -2.77 -11.43 -4.65
N THR A 20 -2.60 -10.10 -4.70
CA THR A 20 -2.27 -9.38 -5.93
C THR A 20 -0.86 -9.68 -6.38
N ARG A 21 0.09 -9.82 -5.43
CA ARG A 21 1.44 -10.28 -5.73
C ARG A 21 1.44 -11.66 -6.35
N GLN A 22 0.70 -12.61 -5.76
CA GLN A 22 0.59 -13.97 -6.28
C GLN A 22 -0.03 -13.99 -7.68
N LEU A 23 -1.09 -13.21 -7.90
CA LEU A 23 -1.73 -13.05 -9.21
C LEU A 23 -0.74 -12.50 -10.25
N LEU A 24 -0.03 -11.41 -9.90
CA LEU A 24 0.89 -10.73 -10.81
C LEU A 24 2.20 -11.51 -11.01
N ALA A 25 2.64 -12.32 -10.05
CA ALA A 25 3.83 -13.15 -10.18
C ALA A 25 3.75 -14.13 -11.37
N GLY A 26 2.54 -14.59 -11.72
CA GLY A 26 2.30 -15.43 -12.90
C GLY A 26 2.14 -14.67 -14.21
N GLN A 27 1.79 -13.38 -14.16
CA GLN A 27 1.37 -12.60 -15.34
C GLN A 27 2.36 -11.49 -15.74
N CYS A 28 3.16 -11.02 -14.80
CA CYS A 28 4.04 -9.87 -14.96
C CYS A 28 5.40 -10.23 -14.34
N ARG A 29 6.50 -10.06 -15.09
CA ARG A 29 7.86 -10.19 -14.53
C ARG A 29 8.14 -9.22 -13.38
N ARG A 30 7.29 -8.19 -13.19
CA ARG A 30 7.52 -7.05 -12.29
C ARG A 30 6.28 -6.73 -11.47
N PHE A 31 6.42 -6.78 -10.14
CA PHE A 31 5.41 -6.34 -9.18
C PHE A 31 5.54 -4.82 -8.99
N CYS A 32 4.87 -4.00 -9.80
CA CYS A 32 4.98 -2.54 -9.75
C CYS A 32 3.71 -1.88 -9.21
N VAL A 33 3.83 -0.70 -8.59
CA VAL A 33 2.68 0.06 -8.04
C VAL A 33 1.58 0.24 -9.08
N ARG A 34 1.94 0.59 -10.32
CA ARG A 34 0.96 0.77 -11.42
C ARG A 34 0.14 -0.50 -11.69
N ASN A 35 0.75 -1.68 -11.67
CA ASN A 35 0.04 -2.94 -11.88
C ASN A 35 -0.86 -3.27 -10.69
N ILE A 36 -0.40 -3.04 -9.45
CA ILE A 36 -1.23 -3.19 -8.24
C ILE A 36 -2.45 -2.28 -8.34
N MET A 37 -2.24 -0.99 -8.62
CA MET A 37 -3.32 -0.02 -8.75
C MET A 37 -4.28 -0.38 -9.88
N ARG A 38 -3.79 -0.90 -11.00
CA ARG A 38 -4.64 -1.35 -12.12
C ARG A 38 -5.54 -2.53 -11.73
N VAL A 39 -5.05 -3.45 -10.91
CA VAL A 39 -5.86 -4.57 -10.38
C VAL A 39 -6.87 -4.08 -9.34
N TRP A 40 -6.50 -3.10 -8.51
CA TRP A 40 -7.33 -2.65 -7.38
C TRP A 40 -8.39 -1.63 -7.78
N PHE A 41 -8.08 -0.83 -8.79
CA PHE A 41 -8.93 0.23 -9.33
C PHE A 41 -9.10 0.02 -10.84
N PRO A 42 -9.93 -0.96 -11.26
CA PRO A 42 -10.31 -1.07 -12.66
C PRO A 42 -11.03 0.21 -13.11
N ARG A 43 -10.97 0.50 -14.42
CA ARG A 43 -11.53 1.72 -15.01
C ARG A 43 -12.96 1.98 -14.50
N GLY A 44 -13.20 3.16 -13.91
CA GLY A 44 -14.49 3.59 -13.37
C GLY A 44 -14.69 3.38 -11.86
N ALA A 45 -13.76 2.73 -11.15
CA ALA A 45 -13.82 2.53 -9.70
C ALA A 45 -12.84 3.41 -8.91
N LEU A 46 -12.43 4.55 -9.49
CA LEU A 46 -11.40 5.42 -8.89
C LEU A 46 -11.97 6.20 -7.69
N PRO A 47 -11.18 6.39 -6.62
CA PRO A 47 -11.60 7.20 -5.48
C PRO A 47 -11.83 8.65 -5.92
N LYS A 48 -12.93 9.23 -5.45
CA LYS A 48 -13.20 10.66 -5.60
C LYS A 48 -12.46 11.41 -4.50
N LEU A 49 -11.62 12.36 -4.87
CA LEU A 49 -10.94 13.21 -3.90
C LEU A 49 -11.48 14.63 -4.00
N ARG A 50 -12.04 15.14 -2.89
CA ARG A 50 -12.62 16.49 -2.82
C ARG A 50 -13.62 16.78 -3.95
N GLY A 51 -14.51 15.81 -4.22
CA GLY A 51 -15.55 15.94 -5.26
C GLY A 51 -15.05 15.81 -6.70
N LYS A 52 -13.74 15.69 -6.94
CA LYS A 52 -13.18 15.47 -8.27
C LYS A 52 -12.82 13.99 -8.46
N GLU A 53 -13.25 13.42 -9.58
CA GLU A 53 -12.82 12.08 -9.99
C GLU A 53 -11.34 12.17 -10.40
N LEU A 54 -10.49 11.41 -9.70
CA LEU A 54 -9.08 11.31 -10.04
C LEU A 54 -8.94 10.53 -11.34
N THR A 55 -8.06 10.96 -12.25
CA THR A 55 -7.63 10.07 -13.32
C THR A 55 -6.77 8.94 -12.73
N PHE A 56 -6.67 7.82 -13.45
CA PHE A 56 -5.82 6.71 -13.02
C PHE A 56 -4.37 7.14 -12.85
N ASP A 57 -3.84 7.95 -13.77
CA ASP A 57 -2.47 8.45 -13.70
C ASP A 57 -2.27 9.43 -12.55
N ASP A 58 -3.25 10.31 -12.26
CA ASP A 58 -3.21 11.19 -11.09
C ASP A 58 -3.15 10.39 -9.78
N LEU A 59 -3.96 9.34 -9.69
CA LEU A 59 -4.00 8.46 -8.52
C LEU A 59 -2.63 7.78 -8.32
N VAL A 60 -2.09 7.16 -9.37
CA VAL A 60 -0.79 6.49 -9.33
C VAL A 60 0.31 7.48 -8.95
N TRP A 61 0.34 8.65 -9.57
CA TRP A 61 1.33 9.69 -9.27
C TRP A 61 1.24 10.15 -7.81
N ARG A 62 0.04 10.39 -7.28
CA ARG A 62 -0.16 10.81 -5.89
C ARG A 62 0.28 9.74 -4.90
N VAL A 63 -0.09 8.48 -5.13
CA VAL A 63 0.30 7.38 -4.25
C VAL A 63 1.82 7.20 -4.26
N CYS A 64 2.47 7.20 -5.43
CA CYS A 64 3.93 7.13 -5.51
C CYS A 64 4.61 8.29 -4.77
N ARG A 65 4.09 9.51 -4.93
CA ARG A 65 4.61 10.70 -4.25
C ARG A 65 4.44 10.63 -2.73
N CYS A 66 3.31 10.13 -2.24
CA CYS A 66 3.04 10.01 -0.81
C CYS A 66 3.77 8.84 -0.16
N ALA A 67 4.08 7.77 -0.91
CA ALA A 67 4.81 6.61 -0.39
C ALA A 67 6.31 6.91 -0.15
N SER A 68 6.82 8.05 -0.64
CA SER A 68 8.21 8.49 -0.47
C SER A 68 8.30 9.96 -0.07
N PRO A 69 8.36 10.25 1.24
CA PRO A 69 8.57 11.63 1.69
C PRO A 69 9.91 12.22 1.23
N ASP A 70 10.94 11.38 1.01
CA ASP A 70 12.31 11.82 0.68
C ASP A 70 12.67 11.73 -0.82
N GLY A 71 11.71 11.42 -1.70
CA GLY A 71 11.94 11.38 -3.16
C GLY A 71 12.64 10.13 -3.70
N GLU A 72 12.99 9.16 -2.84
CA GLU A 72 13.62 7.89 -3.24
C GLU A 72 12.68 6.91 -3.98
N ILE A 73 11.38 7.19 -4.09
CA ILE A 73 10.46 6.40 -4.95
C ILE A 73 10.22 7.12 -6.29
N LEU A 74 11.31 7.56 -6.91
CA LEU A 74 11.41 7.66 -8.36
C LEU A 74 11.99 6.33 -8.90
N GLY A 75 11.36 5.18 -8.62
CA GLY A 75 11.92 3.93 -9.18
C GLY A 75 11.52 2.58 -8.63
N TRP A 76 10.51 2.42 -7.76
CA TRP A 76 10.03 1.07 -7.40
C TRP A 76 9.09 0.56 -8.52
N ASN A 77 9.66 0.43 -9.71
CA ASN A 77 9.11 -0.37 -10.79
C ASN A 77 9.06 -1.86 -10.39
N GLU A 78 9.78 -2.25 -9.34
CA GLU A 78 9.77 -3.59 -8.76
C GLU A 78 9.70 -3.45 -7.23
N LEU A 79 8.53 -3.76 -6.66
CA LEU A 79 8.35 -3.99 -5.24
C LEU A 79 8.90 -5.39 -4.93
N PRO A 80 9.85 -5.52 -3.99
CA PRO A 80 10.31 -6.84 -3.51
C PRO A 80 9.16 -7.59 -2.84
N PRO A 81 9.31 -8.87 -2.48
CA PRO A 81 8.29 -9.57 -1.70
C PRO A 81 8.01 -8.88 -0.34
N PRO A 82 6.74 -8.78 0.10
CA PRO A 82 6.36 -8.18 1.37
C PRO A 82 7.07 -8.79 2.58
N SER A 83 7.36 -10.09 2.52
CA SER A 83 8.05 -10.85 3.57
C SER A 83 9.53 -10.47 3.74
N LEU A 84 10.17 -9.98 2.67
CA LEU A 84 11.59 -9.60 2.65
C LEU A 84 11.79 -8.11 2.96
N CYS A 85 10.86 -7.26 2.52
CA CYS A 85 10.93 -5.81 2.74
C CYS A 85 9.53 -5.27 3.06
N PRO A 86 9.05 -5.41 4.31
CA PRO A 86 7.68 -5.02 4.64
C PRO A 86 7.49 -3.49 4.72
N ARG A 87 8.57 -2.73 5.00
CA ARG A 87 8.54 -1.26 5.12
C ARG A 87 8.04 -0.55 3.83
N PRO A 88 8.60 -0.82 2.63
CA PRO A 88 8.09 -0.26 1.37
C PRO A 88 6.60 -0.54 1.12
N HIS A 89 6.13 -1.75 1.44
CA HIS A 89 4.73 -2.12 1.28
C HIS A 89 3.83 -1.38 2.27
N ARG A 90 4.30 -1.21 3.50
CA ARG A 90 3.58 -0.43 4.50
C ARG A 90 3.44 1.03 4.09
N GLU A 91 4.50 1.66 3.59
CA GLU A 91 4.42 3.05 3.11
C GLU A 91 3.52 3.17 1.86
N LEU A 92 3.52 2.17 0.97
CA LEU A 92 2.58 2.11 -0.14
C LEU A 92 1.12 2.07 0.36
N LEU A 93 0.81 1.19 1.33
CA LEU A 93 -0.54 1.09 1.89
C LEU A 93 -0.94 2.35 2.65
N ARG A 94 -0.01 2.95 3.38
CA ARG A 94 -0.21 4.22 4.08
C ARG A 94 -0.55 5.34 3.10
N ALA A 95 0.24 5.48 2.04
CA ALA A 95 0.02 6.46 0.98
C ALA A 95 -1.31 6.23 0.26
N LEU A 96 -1.67 4.96 0.02
CA LEU A 96 -2.94 4.62 -0.58
C LEU A 96 -4.12 5.07 0.30
N VAL A 97 -4.06 4.81 1.60
CA VAL A 97 -5.11 5.22 2.55
C VAL A 97 -5.17 6.74 2.66
N GLN A 98 -4.01 7.40 2.73
CA GLN A 98 -3.90 8.86 2.71
C GLN A 98 -4.59 9.46 1.49
N VAL A 99 -4.28 8.95 0.29
CA VAL A 99 -4.83 9.46 -0.97
C VAL A 99 -6.29 9.06 -1.15
N ALA A 100 -6.71 7.84 -0.79
CA ALA A 100 -8.09 7.41 -0.96
C ALA A 100 -9.06 8.17 -0.04
N LEU A 101 -8.64 8.47 1.18
CA LEU A 101 -9.47 9.17 2.18
C LEU A 101 -9.27 10.69 2.18
N GLY A 102 -8.26 11.19 1.47
CA GLY A 102 -7.91 12.61 1.48
C GLY A 102 -7.48 13.14 2.84
N ILE A 103 -6.92 12.26 3.67
CA ILE A 103 -6.41 12.59 5.01
C ILE A 103 -4.91 12.91 4.95
N GLY A 104 -4.36 13.51 6.00
CA GLY A 104 -2.93 13.77 6.13
C GLY A 104 -2.13 12.50 6.41
N HIS A 105 -0.83 12.50 6.06
CA HIS A 105 0.10 11.39 6.31
C HIS A 105 0.12 10.93 7.78
N ASN A 106 0.05 11.89 8.71
CA ASN A 106 0.06 11.62 10.17
C ASN A 106 -1.33 11.25 10.72
N GLN A 107 -2.39 11.35 9.91
CA GLN A 107 -3.74 10.94 10.29
C GLN A 107 -4.01 9.47 9.96
N VAL A 108 -3.17 8.83 9.15
CA VAL A 108 -3.24 7.38 8.93
C VAL A 108 -2.81 6.68 10.21
N ASN A 109 -3.65 5.75 10.69
CA ASN A 109 -3.40 5.00 11.91
C ASN A 109 -2.30 3.95 11.69
N LEU A 110 -1.04 4.41 11.80
CA LEU A 110 0.16 3.63 11.53
C LEU A 110 0.29 2.42 12.47
N SER A 111 -0.11 2.56 13.73
CA SER A 111 -0.03 1.45 14.70
C SER A 111 -1.00 0.33 14.33
N ALA A 112 -2.22 0.66 13.89
CA ALA A 112 -3.16 -0.34 13.40
C ALA A 112 -2.70 -0.97 12.08
N LEU A 113 -2.06 -0.19 11.18
CA LEU A 113 -1.48 -0.71 9.94
C LEU A 113 -0.34 -1.70 10.18
N ASP A 114 0.57 -1.39 11.12
CA ASP A 114 1.67 -2.26 11.52
C ASP A 114 1.17 -3.51 12.27
N ALA A 115 0.14 -3.38 13.13
CA ALA A 115 -0.46 -4.51 13.82
C ALA A 115 -1.20 -5.45 12.85
N ALA A 116 -1.85 -4.91 11.81
CA ALA A 116 -2.52 -5.69 10.78
C ALA A 116 -1.53 -6.53 9.96
N TYR A 117 -0.31 -6.05 9.72
CA TYR A 117 0.73 -6.84 9.05
C TYR A 117 1.06 -8.13 9.80
N VAL A 118 1.22 -8.06 11.13
CA VAL A 118 1.53 -9.25 11.95
C VAL A 118 0.43 -10.30 11.84
N LYS A 119 -0.83 -9.87 11.74
CA LYS A 119 -1.98 -10.76 11.51
C LYS A 119 -2.01 -11.32 10.09
N ALA A 120 -1.69 -10.51 9.08
CA ALA A 120 -1.69 -10.93 7.68
C ALA A 120 -0.52 -11.88 7.34
N PHE A 121 0.62 -11.70 8.01
CA PHE A 121 1.86 -12.44 7.74
C PHE A 121 2.50 -12.95 9.04
N PRO A 122 1.89 -13.94 9.72
CA PRO A 122 2.37 -14.42 11.02
C PRO A 122 3.79 -15.01 10.99
N SER A 123 4.25 -15.47 9.81
CA SER A 123 5.56 -16.11 9.62
C SER A 123 6.60 -15.21 8.96
N SER A 124 6.33 -13.92 8.73
CA SER A 124 7.25 -13.00 8.03
C SER A 124 8.11 -12.17 8.97
N THR A 125 9.17 -11.56 8.42
CA THR A 125 10.05 -10.65 9.16
C THR A 125 9.24 -9.50 9.79
N PRO A 126 9.44 -9.17 11.07
CA PRO A 126 8.74 -8.05 11.70
C PRO A 126 9.05 -6.69 11.02
N LEU A 127 8.03 -5.84 10.86
CA LEU A 127 8.17 -4.45 10.37
C LEU A 127 9.15 -3.61 11.20
N ASN A 128 9.19 -3.87 12.51
CA ASN A 128 10.07 -3.21 13.47
C ASN A 128 11.19 -4.17 13.89
N VAL A 129 12.34 -4.04 13.23
CA VAL A 129 13.59 -4.72 13.63
C VAL A 129 14.12 -4.17 14.97
N GLU A 130 13.73 -2.95 15.36
CA GLU A 130 14.30 -2.24 16.53
C GLU A 130 13.60 -2.47 17.87
N LYS A 131 12.42 -3.11 17.93
CA LYS A 131 11.75 -3.40 19.23
C LYS A 131 12.16 -4.73 19.87
N LYS A 132 13.30 -5.29 19.47
CA LYS A 132 13.98 -6.39 20.18
C LYS A 132 15.38 -5.97 20.63
N ARG A 133 15.50 -4.87 21.38
CA ARG A 133 16.63 -4.67 22.30
C ARG A 133 16.15 -4.03 23.59
N ARG A 134 16.22 -4.86 24.65
CA ARG A 134 16.15 -4.58 26.09
C ARG A 134 14.81 -4.15 26.67
#